data_AF-A0AAE6RJ34-F1
#
_entry.id   AF-A0AAE6RJ34-F1
#
_cell.length_a   1.000
_cell.length_b   1.000
_cell.length_c   1.000
_cell.angle_alpha   90.00
_cell.angle_beta   90.00
_cell.angle_gamma   90.00
#
_symmetry.space_group_name_H-M   'P 1'
#
loop_
_entity.id
_entity.type
_entity.pdbx_description
1 polymer ?
#
loop_
_entity_poly.entity_id
_entity_poly.type
_entity_poly.pdbx_seq_one_letter_code
_entity_poly.pdbx_strand_id
1 'polypeptide(L)'
;MNFDAAYHYRTQIQTNLAQIRWKIGDRSRALANIEENLELASVKHRASRSETLSIAGFYYYLDGQLDRAWSLVSEAYALVSDERAPRRLATVRKIGVGILRAQGRHDEADNLAERLMRDPLDFDAALGGDRS
;
A
#
# COMPACT_ATOMS: atom_id res chain seq x y z
N MET A 1 -16.04 -3.62 25.51
CA MET A 1 -14.98 -2.78 24.91
C MET A 1 -14.89 -3.15 23.43
N ASN A 2 -15.12 -2.22 22.51
CA ASN A 2 -15.11 -2.52 21.08
C ASN A 2 -13.66 -2.65 20.61
N PHE A 3 -13.14 -3.88 20.58
CA PHE A 3 -11.74 -4.20 20.24
C PHE A 3 -11.33 -3.62 18.88
N ASP A 4 -12.28 -3.44 17.97
CA ASP A 4 -12.08 -2.91 16.62
C ASP A 4 -11.63 -1.44 16.62
N ALA A 5 -12.24 -0.60 17.46
CA ALA A 5 -11.93 0.83 17.53
C ALA A 5 -10.55 1.10 18.13
N ALA A 6 -10.20 0.41 19.22
CA ALA A 6 -8.88 0.54 19.85
C ALA A 6 -7.76 0.11 18.90
N TYR A 7 -8.01 -0.91 18.09
CA TYR A 7 -7.10 -1.40 17.08
C TYR A 7 -6.88 -0.36 15.96
N HIS A 8 -7.96 0.18 15.40
CA HIS A 8 -7.87 1.26 14.40
C HIS A 8 -7.07 2.47 14.91
N TYR A 9 -7.36 2.94 16.13
CA TYR A 9 -6.59 4.06 16.71
C TYR A 9 -5.10 3.75 16.86
N ARG A 10 -4.75 2.53 17.28
CA ARG A 10 -3.36 2.13 17.42
C ARG A 10 -2.62 2.15 16.08
N THR A 11 -3.24 1.63 15.02
CA THR A 11 -2.63 1.66 13.67
C THR A 11 -2.45 3.09 13.13
N GLN A 12 -3.41 3.98 13.38
CA GLN A 12 -3.30 5.40 13.01
C GLN A 12 -2.20 6.13 13.78
N ILE A 13 -2.08 5.87 15.09
CA ILE A 13 -1.00 6.45 15.91
C ILE A 13 0.37 6.05 15.35
N GLN A 14 0.55 4.76 15.02
CA GLN A 14 1.80 4.26 14.45
C GLN A 14 2.12 4.92 13.10
N THR A 15 1.13 5.04 12.22
CA THR A 15 1.28 5.76 10.94
C THR A 15 1.68 7.23 11.15
N ASN A 16 1.03 7.93 12.07
CA ASN A 16 1.33 9.34 12.35
C ASN A 16 2.74 9.52 12.94
N LEU A 17 3.17 8.61 13.82
CA LEU A 17 4.53 8.60 14.36
C LEU A 17 5.57 8.36 13.26
N ALA A 18 5.32 7.41 12.36
CA ALA A 18 6.17 7.17 11.20
C ALA A 18 6.28 8.42 10.30
N GLN A 19 5.14 9.09 10.02
CA GLN A 19 5.11 10.35 9.25
C GLN A 19 5.94 11.46 9.88
N ILE A 20 5.78 11.69 11.19
CA ILE A 20 6.52 12.73 11.90
C ILE A 20 8.02 12.41 11.90
N ARG A 21 8.39 11.17 12.26
CA ARG A 21 9.78 10.70 12.29
C ARG A 21 10.46 10.83 10.92
N TRP A 22 9.75 10.46 9.85
CA TRP A 22 10.24 10.62 8.49
C TRP A 22 10.52 12.09 8.16
N LYS A 23 9.59 12.99 8.49
CA LYS A 23 9.72 14.44 8.21
C LYS A 23 10.88 15.10 8.95
N ILE A 24 11.19 14.63 10.16
CA ILE A 24 12.33 15.14 10.95
C ILE A 24 13.66 14.44 10.62
N GLY A 25 13.67 13.53 9.63
CA GLY A 25 14.87 12.83 9.17
C GLY A 25 15.22 11.55 9.94
N ASP A 26 14.43 11.16 10.94
CA ASP A 26 14.63 9.91 11.70
C ASP A 26 14.03 8.71 10.95
N ARG A 27 14.60 8.41 9.78
CA ARG A 27 14.09 7.38 8.85
C ARG A 27 14.07 5.99 9.47
N SER A 28 15.12 5.61 10.20
CA SER A 28 15.22 4.29 10.84
C SER A 28 14.08 4.06 11.82
N ARG A 29 13.76 5.06 12.67
CA ARG A 29 12.65 4.94 13.60
C ARG A 29 11.30 5.02 12.91
N ALA A 30 11.18 5.76 11.81
CA ALA A 30 9.96 5.77 11.01
C ALA A 30 9.66 4.37 10.45
N LEU A 31 10.66 3.70 9.87
CA LEU A 31 10.51 2.33 9.37
C LEU A 31 10.22 1.33 10.49
N ALA A 32 10.80 1.50 11.69
CA ALA A 32 10.45 0.67 12.84
C ALA A 32 8.96 0.79 13.22
N ASN A 33 8.37 1.99 13.19
CA ASN A 33 6.93 2.15 13.40
C ASN A 33 6.09 1.49 12.31
N ILE A 34 6.55 1.53 11.06
CA ILE A 34 5.88 0.85 9.95
C ILE A 34 5.88 -0.67 10.16
N GLU A 35 6.99 -1.25 10.59
CA GLU A 35 7.09 -2.68 10.90
C GLU A 35 6.17 -3.07 12.07
N GLU A 36 6.19 -2.33 13.18
CA GLU A 36 5.26 -2.54 14.29
C GLU A 36 3.80 -2.49 13.80
N ASN A 37 3.48 -1.59 12.87
CA ASN A 37 2.15 -1.45 12.33
C ASN A 37 1.76 -2.64 11.44
N LEU A 38 2.69 -3.15 10.62
CA LEU A 38 2.49 -4.35 9.80
C LEU A 38 2.25 -5.59 10.66
N GLU A 39 2.99 -5.74 11.76
CA GLU A 39 2.80 -6.82 12.73
C GLU A 39 1.42 -6.75 13.37
N LEU A 40 0.98 -5.57 13.80
CA LEU A 40 -0.37 -5.36 14.32
C LEU A 40 -1.43 -5.73 13.27
N ALA A 41 -1.22 -5.31 12.01
CA ALA A 41 -2.11 -5.54 10.87
C ALA A 41 -2.14 -6.97 10.34
N SER A 42 -1.32 -7.87 10.87
CA SER A 42 -1.43 -9.31 10.64
C SER A 42 -2.62 -9.96 11.35
N VAL A 43 -3.23 -9.27 12.33
CA VAL A 43 -4.34 -9.78 13.14
C VAL A 43 -5.68 -9.44 12.48
N LYS A 44 -6.45 -10.45 12.03
CA LYS A 44 -7.88 -10.55 11.59
C LYS A 44 -8.67 -9.33 10.99
N HIS A 45 -8.12 -8.12 10.88
CA HIS A 45 -8.81 -6.90 10.45
C HIS A 45 -8.39 -6.53 9.02
N ARG A 46 -9.12 -7.07 8.04
CA ARG A 46 -8.79 -6.98 6.61
C ARG A 46 -8.68 -5.54 6.07
N ALA A 47 -9.62 -4.67 6.45
CA ALA A 47 -9.65 -3.28 5.98
C ALA A 47 -8.46 -2.46 6.52
N SER A 48 -8.10 -2.67 7.79
CA SER A 48 -6.91 -2.05 8.38
C SER A 48 -5.62 -2.58 7.77
N ARG A 49 -5.62 -3.85 7.35
CA ARG A 49 -4.46 -4.48 6.70
C ARG A 49 -4.15 -3.84 5.36
N SER A 50 -5.15 -3.63 4.51
CA SER A 50 -4.92 -3.07 3.17
C SER A 50 -4.39 -1.63 3.22
N GLU A 51 -4.87 -0.82 4.17
CA GLU A 51 -4.33 0.53 4.43
C GLU A 51 -2.88 0.48 4.96
N THR A 52 -2.60 -0.33 5.99
CA THR A 52 -1.24 -0.45 6.54
C THR A 52 -0.23 -0.93 5.50
N LEU A 53 -0.58 -1.91 4.67
CA LEU A 53 0.28 -2.38 3.57
C LEU A 53 0.57 -1.26 2.55
N SER A 54 -0.45 -0.48 2.18
CA SER A 54 -0.31 0.64 1.25
C SER A 54 0.67 1.70 1.78
N ILE A 55 0.51 2.06 3.06
CA ILE A 55 1.37 3.02 3.74
C ILE A 55 2.80 2.48 3.84
N ALA A 56 2.96 1.22 4.27
CA ALA A 56 4.27 0.59 4.39
C ALA A 56 5.01 0.56 3.05
N GLY A 57 4.31 0.16 1.99
CA GLY A 57 4.88 0.15 0.64
C GLY A 57 5.30 1.54 0.16
N PHE A 58 4.56 2.60 0.49
CA PHE A 58 4.98 3.97 0.22
C PHE A 58 6.27 4.36 0.97
N TYR A 59 6.40 3.99 2.24
CA TYR A 59 7.61 4.29 3.01
C TYR A 59 8.85 3.53 2.53
N TYR A 60 8.68 2.26 2.19
CA TYR A 60 9.77 1.48 1.59
C TYR A 60 10.15 1.99 0.21
N TYR A 61 9.20 2.50 -0.56
CA TYR A 61 9.48 3.21 -1.81
C TYR A 61 10.32 4.47 -1.57
N LEU A 62 9.95 5.31 -0.61
CA LEU A 62 10.72 6.51 -0.27
C LEU A 62 12.13 6.20 0.25
N ASP A 63 12.30 5.04 0.89
CA ASP A 63 13.60 4.56 1.37
C ASP A 63 14.46 3.89 0.28
N GLY A 64 13.88 3.64 -0.91
CA GLY A 64 14.55 2.98 -2.02
C GLY A 64 14.57 1.45 -1.95
N GLN A 65 13.87 0.84 -0.99
CA GLN A 65 13.70 -0.61 -0.90
C GLN A 65 12.58 -1.08 -1.83
N LEU A 66 12.83 -0.96 -3.13
CA LEU A 66 11.80 -1.07 -4.17
C LEU A 66 11.12 -2.45 -4.24
N ASP A 67 11.85 -3.53 -4.03
CA ASP A 67 11.27 -4.89 -4.08
C ASP A 67 10.31 -5.14 -2.92
N ARG A 68 10.69 -4.70 -1.72
CA ARG A 68 9.84 -4.76 -0.53
C ARG A 68 8.61 -3.87 -0.70
N ALA A 69 8.80 -2.66 -1.23
CA ALA A 69 7.72 -1.74 -1.54
C ALA A 69 6.72 -2.36 -2.53
N TRP A 70 7.21 -2.96 -3.61
CA TRP A 70 6.38 -3.62 -4.63
C TRP A 70 5.59 -4.79 -4.05
N SER A 71 6.23 -5.64 -3.23
CA SER A 71 5.55 -6.76 -2.56
C SER A 71 4.37 -6.28 -1.71
N LEU A 72 4.59 -5.25 -0.89
CA LEU A 72 3.56 -4.71 0.02
C LEU A 72 2.41 -4.05 -0.74
N VAL A 73 2.72 -3.26 -1.78
CA VAL A 73 1.72 -2.59 -2.63
C VAL A 73 0.91 -3.59 -3.45
N SER A 74 1.54 -4.67 -3.92
CA SER A 74 0.84 -5.74 -4.66
C SER A 74 -0.16 -6.47 -3.76
N GLU A 75 0.21 -6.75 -2.50
CA GLU A 75 -0.72 -7.34 -1.54
C GLU A 75 -1.86 -6.36 -1.20
N ALA A 76 -1.53 -5.08 -0.96
CA ALA A 76 -2.51 -4.04 -0.72
C ALA A 76 -3.51 -3.94 -1.88
N TYR A 77 -3.02 -3.99 -3.12
CA TYR A 77 -3.83 -3.93 -4.33
C TYR A 77 -4.92 -5.01 -4.35
N ALA A 78 -4.52 -6.27 -4.12
CA ALA A 78 -5.43 -7.41 -4.12
C ALA A 78 -6.53 -7.26 -3.05
N LEU A 79 -6.17 -6.80 -1.85
CA LEU A 79 -7.14 -6.57 -0.77
C LEU A 79 -8.09 -5.41 -1.08
N VAL A 80 -7.57 -4.27 -1.53
CA VAL A 80 -8.38 -3.08 -1.83
C VAL A 80 -9.32 -3.32 -3.02
N SER A 81 -8.88 -4.10 -4.00
CA SER A 81 -9.71 -4.55 -5.13
C SER A 81 -10.91 -5.38 -4.65
N ASP A 82 -10.68 -6.39 -3.79
CA ASP A 82 -11.76 -7.22 -3.24
C ASP A 82 -12.72 -6.42 -2.33
N GLU A 83 -12.20 -5.41 -1.65
CA GLU A 83 -12.99 -4.46 -0.85
C GLU A 83 -13.81 -3.49 -1.70
N ARG A 84 -13.66 -3.51 -3.04
CA ARG A 84 -14.34 -2.63 -4.02
C ARG A 84 -14.26 -1.15 -3.63
N ALA A 85 -13.07 -0.71 -3.20
CA ALA A 85 -12.83 0.63 -2.68
C ALA A 85 -12.06 1.51 -3.69
N PRO A 86 -12.73 2.13 -4.69
CA PRO A 86 -12.08 2.78 -5.83
C PRO A 86 -11.09 3.88 -5.45
N ARG A 87 -11.40 4.67 -4.42
CA ARG A 87 -10.51 5.74 -3.96
C ARG A 87 -9.20 5.18 -3.38
N ARG A 88 -9.28 4.10 -2.62
CA ARG A 88 -8.10 3.43 -2.07
C ARG A 88 -7.32 2.72 -3.17
N LEU A 89 -8.02 2.12 -4.13
CA LEU A 89 -7.41 1.45 -5.27
C LEU A 89 -6.58 2.44 -6.10
N ALA A 90 -7.11 3.63 -6.34
CA ALA A 90 -6.41 4.70 -7.03
C ALA A 90 -5.12 5.11 -6.30
N THR A 91 -5.14 5.18 -4.96
CA THR A 91 -3.93 5.45 -4.16
C THR A 91 -2.89 4.36 -4.32
N VAL A 92 -3.27 3.08 -4.17
CA VAL A 92 -2.35 1.94 -4.30
C VAL A 92 -1.73 1.90 -5.69
N ARG A 93 -2.52 2.11 -6.75
CA ARG A 93 -2.02 2.17 -8.13
C ARG A 93 -1.01 3.29 -8.35
N LYS A 94 -1.25 4.49 -7.80
CA LYS A 94 -0.29 5.61 -7.89
C LYS A 94 1.05 5.27 -7.25
N ILE A 95 1.03 4.62 -6.07
CA ILE A 95 2.25 4.16 -5.41
C ILE A 95 2.94 3.10 -6.28
N GLY A 96 2.18 2.12 -6.78
CA GLY A 96 2.69 1.08 -7.67
C GLY A 96 3.36 1.62 -8.93
N VAL A 97 2.75 2.60 -9.60
CA VAL A 97 3.34 3.28 -10.77
C VAL A 97 4.68 3.91 -10.40
N GLY A 98 4.77 4.61 -9.26
CA GLY A 98 6.02 5.20 -8.78
C GLY A 98 7.12 4.15 -8.55
N ILE A 99 6.78 3.03 -7.91
CA ILE A 99 7.71 1.93 -7.66
C ILE A 99 8.19 1.31 -8.97
N LEU A 100 7.28 0.99 -9.89
CA LEU A 100 7.62 0.38 -11.18
C LEU A 100 8.53 1.28 -12.01
N ARG A 101 8.26 2.60 -12.05
CA ARG A 101 9.14 3.57 -12.70
C ARG A 101 10.53 3.59 -12.06
N ALA A 102 10.62 3.57 -10.73
CA ALA A 102 11.90 3.55 -10.02
C ALA A 102 12.68 2.24 -10.24
N GLN A 103 11.99 1.12 -10.49
CA GLN A 103 12.60 -0.16 -10.87
C GLN A 103 12.99 -0.24 -12.36
N GLY A 104 12.68 0.78 -13.17
CA GLY A 104 12.89 0.75 -14.63
C GLY A 104 11.86 -0.09 -15.40
N ARG A 105 10.80 -0.56 -14.74
CA ARG A 105 9.71 -1.38 -15.32
C ARG A 105 8.67 -0.47 -15.98
N HIS A 106 9.09 0.25 -17.02
CA HIS A 106 8.31 1.33 -17.62
C HIS A 106 7.00 0.85 -18.27
N ASP A 107 7.02 -0.26 -19.02
CA ASP A 107 5.83 -0.80 -19.69
C ASP A 107 4.74 -1.21 -18.68
N GLU A 108 5.15 -1.82 -17.57
CA GLU A 108 4.22 -2.20 -16.49
C GLU A 108 3.67 -0.98 -15.77
N ALA A 109 4.48 0.07 -15.59
CA ALA A 109 4.03 1.34 -15.02
C ALA A 109 3.00 2.03 -15.91
N ASP A 110 3.22 2.02 -17.23
CA ASP A 110 2.30 2.59 -18.21
C ASP A 110 0.96 1.84 -18.23
N ASN A 111 1.00 0.50 -18.24
CA ASN A 111 -0.21 -0.32 -18.11
C ASN A 111 -1.00 0.01 -16.83
N LEU A 112 -0.31 0.07 -15.68
CA LEU A 112 -0.96 0.36 -14.40
C LEU A 112 -1.54 1.78 -14.35
N ALA A 113 -0.87 2.75 -14.99
CA ALA A 113 -1.35 4.12 -15.12
C ALA A 113 -2.58 4.23 -16.04
N GLU A 114 -2.63 3.46 -17.13
CA GLU A 114 -3.82 3.37 -17.98
C GLU A 114 -5.01 2.81 -17.22
N ARG A 115 -4.81 1.72 -16.44
CA ARG A 115 -5.86 1.14 -15.59
C ARG A 115 -6.38 2.13 -14.55
N LEU A 116 -5.51 2.94 -13.96
CA LEU A 116 -5.90 4.01 -13.04
C LEU A 116 -6.90 5.01 -13.68
N MET A 117 -6.76 5.29 -14.98
CA MET A 117 -7.64 6.22 -15.70
C MET A 117 -8.91 5.56 -16.25
N ARG A 118 -8.81 4.31 -16.72
CA ARG A 118 -9.87 3.63 -17.47
C ARG A 118 -10.77 2.73 -16.63
N ASP A 119 -10.24 2.16 -15.55
CA ASP A 119 -10.95 1.20 -14.71
C ASP A 119 -10.83 1.56 -13.22
N PRO A 120 -11.51 2.62 -12.75
CA PRO A 120 -11.39 3.10 -11.38
C PRO A 120 -11.92 2.11 -10.32
N LEU A 121 -12.62 1.04 -10.73
CA LEU A 121 -13.34 0.10 -9.85
C LEU A 121 -12.79 -1.34 -9.91
N ASP A 122 -11.74 -1.58 -10.71
CA ASP A 122 -11.15 -2.91 -10.97
C ASP A 122 -12.10 -3.93 -11.58
N PHE A 123 -12.96 -3.51 -12.50
CA PHE A 123 -13.83 -4.44 -13.24
C PHE A 123 -13.02 -5.34 -14.19
N ASP A 124 -11.84 -4.90 -14.63
CA ASP A 124 -10.94 -5.64 -15.52
C ASP A 124 -9.95 -6.46 -14.69
N ALA A 125 -10.47 -7.53 -14.07
CA ALA A 125 -9.83 -8.39 -13.07
C ALA A 125 -8.61 -9.22 -13.53
N ALA A 126 -7.65 -8.69 -14.30
CA ALA A 126 -6.46 -9.45 -14.65
C ALA A 126 -5.18 -8.59 -14.64
N LEU A 127 -4.34 -8.77 -13.61
CA LEU A 127 -2.90 -8.55 -13.72
C LEU A 127 -2.31 -9.89 -14.21
N GLY A 128 -2.33 -10.11 -15.52
CA GLY A 128 -1.83 -11.34 -16.14
C GLY A 128 -2.66 -11.67 -17.36
N GLY A 129 -1.99 -11.90 -18.48
CA GLY A 129 -2.62 -12.08 -19.78
C GLY A 129 -3.63 -13.23 -19.86
N ASP A 130 -4.47 -13.08 -20.88
CA ASP A 130 -5.34 -14.04 -21.54
C ASP A 130 -6.48 -14.70 -20.75
N ARG A 131 -7.69 -14.41 -21.22
CA ARG A 131 -8.84 -15.32 -21.10
C ARG A 131 -8.90 -16.13 -22.39
N SER A 132 -8.14 -17.22 -22.46
CA SER A 132 -8.39 -18.33 -23.37
C SER A 132 -9.38 -19.30 -22.75
#